data_AF-A0A2D4J5N7-F1
#
_entry.id   AF-A0A2D4J5N7-F1
#
_cell.length_a   1.000
_cell.length_b   1.000
_cell.length_c   1.000
_cell.angle_alpha   90.00
_cell.angle_beta   90.00
_cell.angle_gamma   90.00
#
_symmetry.space_group_name_H-M   'P 1'
#
loop_
_entity.id
_entity.type
_entity.pdbx_description
1 polymer ?
#
loop_
_entity_poly.entity_id
_entity_poly.type
_entity_poly.pdbx_seq_one_letter_code
_entity_poly.pdbx_strand_id
1 'polypeptide(L)'
;MASKLHKKTWDEDVADLFHDSEPDPEIRPSVEASPRLYKLWDLNQKYLFLVENTLVADVKTSNLPEQLIAVLPNKTLDTAQKPIFMGPENKKSCLSCVKSGNGQYQIELKEKDIMDLYSDPKNTKAFTFYSKSAGDADTCSFESAEFPGWFLSTSSEAKKPIGLSQKEGPQNILFYFERKS
;
A
#
# COMPACT_ATOMS: atom_id res chain seq x y z
N MET A 1 1.42 17.21 32.34
CA MET A 1 0.28 16.62 31.60
C MET A 1 0.85 15.98 30.35
N ALA A 2 0.83 14.65 30.25
CA ALA A 2 1.28 13.97 29.04
C ALA A 2 0.23 14.24 27.95
N SER A 3 0.59 15.04 26.94
CA SER A 3 -0.18 15.11 25.70
C SER A 3 -0.24 13.69 25.14
N LYS A 4 -1.40 13.04 25.21
CA LYS A 4 -1.62 11.79 24.46
C LYS A 4 -1.42 12.15 23.00
N LEU A 5 -0.31 11.69 22.43
CA LEU A 5 -0.03 11.81 21.00
C LEU A 5 -1.22 11.16 20.29
N HIS A 6 -2.03 11.94 19.59
CA HIS A 6 -3.14 11.40 18.84
C HIS A 6 -2.56 10.54 17.71
N LYS A 7 -2.74 9.22 17.81
CA LYS A 7 -2.33 8.30 16.74
C LYS A 7 -3.28 8.53 15.57
N LYS A 8 -2.75 9.02 14.44
CA LYS A 8 -3.53 9.20 13.21
C LYS A 8 -4.05 7.85 12.71
N THR A 9 -5.30 7.84 12.28
CA THR A 9 -5.87 6.75 11.48
C THR A 9 -5.17 6.66 10.12
N TRP A 10 -5.34 5.53 9.43
CA TRP A 10 -4.82 5.38 8.06
C TRP A 10 -5.37 6.49 7.17
N ASP A 11 -6.65 6.76 7.33
CA ASP A 11 -7.39 7.73 6.55
C ASP A 11 -6.89 9.17 6.72
N GLU A 12 -6.55 9.56 7.94
CA GLU A 12 -5.98 10.88 8.22
C GLU A 12 -4.55 11.00 7.69
N ASP A 13 -3.72 9.97 7.92
CA ASP A 13 -2.33 10.01 7.45
C ASP A 13 -2.28 10.01 5.92
N VAL A 14 -3.08 9.18 5.24
CA VAL A 14 -3.13 9.17 3.77
C VAL A 14 -3.78 10.42 3.20
N ALA A 15 -4.74 11.08 3.88
CA ALA A 15 -5.29 12.34 3.39
C ALA A 15 -4.21 13.43 3.24
N ASP A 16 -3.26 13.49 4.18
CA ASP A 16 -2.15 14.43 4.12
C ASP A 16 -1.29 14.27 2.84
N LEU A 17 -1.22 13.05 2.26
CA LEU A 17 -0.48 12.82 1.00
C LEU A 17 -1.06 13.63 -0.17
N PHE A 18 -2.36 13.86 -0.17
CA PHE A 18 -3.05 14.61 -1.23
C PHE A 18 -2.93 16.12 -1.01
N HIS A 19 -2.77 16.56 0.24
CA HIS A 19 -2.66 17.99 0.59
C HIS A 19 -1.24 18.55 0.45
N ASP A 20 -0.19 17.73 0.65
CA ASP A 20 1.24 18.13 0.58
C ASP A 20 1.71 18.59 -0.83
N SER A 21 0.78 18.75 -1.78
CA SER A 21 1.12 18.87 -3.19
C SER A 21 0.23 19.82 -3.99
N GLU A 22 -0.59 20.61 -3.32
CA GLU A 22 -1.09 21.86 -3.91
C GLU A 22 -0.03 22.95 -3.73
N PRO A 23 0.53 23.50 -4.83
CA PRO A 23 1.44 24.63 -4.71
C PRO A 23 0.64 25.86 -4.28
N ASP A 24 1.00 26.43 -3.14
CA ASP A 24 0.72 27.84 -2.86
C ASP A 24 1.46 28.66 -3.94
N PRO A 25 0.75 29.40 -4.82
CA PRO A 25 1.35 30.05 -5.97
C PRO A 25 2.36 31.15 -5.61
N GLU A 26 2.45 31.59 -4.35
CA GLU A 26 3.32 32.71 -3.99
C GLU A 26 4.62 32.34 -3.27
N ILE A 27 4.76 31.19 -2.59
CA ILE A 27 5.96 30.91 -1.79
C ILE A 27 6.22 29.40 -1.64
N ARG A 28 7.02 28.78 -2.52
CA ARG A 28 7.99 27.68 -2.22
C ARG A 28 8.53 27.03 -3.52
N PRO A 29 9.82 26.63 -3.58
CA PRO A 29 10.25 25.65 -4.57
C PRO A 29 9.42 24.36 -4.38
N SER A 30 8.97 23.75 -5.48
CA SER A 30 8.21 22.50 -5.45
C SER A 30 8.92 21.49 -4.57
N VAL A 31 8.36 21.18 -3.40
CA VAL A 31 8.87 20.07 -2.58
C VAL A 31 8.66 18.83 -3.44
N GLU A 32 9.76 18.22 -3.90
CA GLU A 32 9.69 16.94 -4.61
C GLU A 32 8.95 15.96 -3.69
N ALA A 33 7.83 15.42 -4.19
CA ALA A 33 7.05 14.46 -3.41
C ALA A 33 7.92 13.26 -3.10
N SER A 34 8.13 12.95 -1.83
CA SER A 34 8.84 11.74 -1.41
C SER A 34 7.83 10.67 -0.98
N PRO A 35 8.05 9.38 -1.33
CA PRO A 35 7.18 8.32 -0.86
C PRO A 35 7.17 8.24 0.66
N ARG A 36 5.99 8.13 1.24
CA ARG A 36 5.86 7.80 2.67
C ARG A 36 6.08 6.32 2.87
N LEU A 37 6.79 5.98 3.94
CA LEU A 37 7.19 4.62 4.22
C LEU A 37 6.36 4.05 5.36
N TYR A 38 5.76 2.89 5.13
CA TYR A 38 4.93 2.21 6.10
C TYR A 38 5.43 0.80 6.35
N LYS A 39 5.40 0.41 7.61
CA LYS A 39 5.43 -0.97 8.01
C LYS A 39 4.01 -1.51 8.01
N LEU A 40 3.78 -2.65 7.38
CA LEU A 40 2.47 -3.31 7.30
C LEU A 40 2.55 -4.73 7.86
N TRP A 41 1.52 -5.14 8.60
CA TRP A 41 1.36 -6.52 9.07
C TRP A 41 -0.11 -6.89 9.22
N ASP A 42 -0.40 -8.19 9.12
CA ASP A 42 -1.76 -8.68 9.21
C ASP A 42 -2.24 -8.97 10.65
N LEU A 43 -3.51 -9.33 10.78
CA LEU A 43 -4.13 -9.67 12.07
C LEU A 43 -3.47 -10.85 12.80
N ASN A 44 -2.75 -11.70 12.07
CA ASN A 44 -2.01 -12.85 12.60
C ASN A 44 -0.54 -12.52 12.89
N GLN A 45 -0.19 -11.23 12.98
CA GLN A 45 1.17 -10.76 13.24
C GLN A 45 2.19 -11.19 12.16
N LYS A 46 1.73 -11.37 10.91
CA LYS A 46 2.62 -11.61 9.78
C LYS A 46 2.98 -10.29 9.11
N TYR A 47 4.28 -10.01 9.06
CA TYR A 47 4.87 -8.84 8.43
C TYR A 47 5.20 -9.12 6.98
N LEU A 48 5.33 -8.06 6.18
CA LEU A 48 5.76 -8.19 4.79
C LEU A 48 7.28 -8.26 4.70
N PHE A 49 7.77 -9.19 3.89
CA PHE A 49 9.18 -9.40 3.57
C PHE A 49 9.34 -9.51 2.06
N LEU A 50 10.48 -9.08 1.55
CA LEU A 50 10.81 -9.24 0.13
C LEU A 50 11.76 -10.43 -0.06
N VAL A 51 11.28 -11.48 -0.72
CA VAL A 51 12.04 -12.70 -1.02
C VAL A 51 12.07 -12.89 -2.52
N GLU A 52 13.26 -12.89 -3.14
CA GLU A 52 13.45 -13.18 -4.57
C GLU A 52 12.45 -12.43 -5.49
N ASN A 53 12.24 -11.13 -5.21
CA ASN A 53 11.30 -10.27 -5.93
C ASN A 53 9.80 -10.59 -5.76
N THR A 54 9.44 -11.26 -4.66
CA THR A 54 8.07 -11.52 -4.24
C THR A 54 7.85 -10.98 -2.83
N LEU A 55 6.76 -10.25 -2.62
CA LEU A 55 6.35 -9.88 -1.26
C LEU A 55 5.65 -11.06 -0.60
N VAL A 56 6.15 -11.46 0.56
CA VAL A 56 5.73 -12.62 1.33
C VAL A 56 5.28 -12.16 2.72
N ALA A 57 4.19 -12.74 3.22
CA ALA A 57 3.75 -12.54 4.60
C ALA A 57 4.29 -13.64 5.51
N ASP A 58 5.11 -13.28 6.49
CA ASP A 58 5.72 -14.23 7.44
C ASP A 58 5.71 -13.69 8.87
N VAL A 59 5.82 -14.57 9.86
CA VAL A 59 5.96 -14.18 11.27
C VAL A 59 7.36 -13.60 11.54
N LYS A 60 7.47 -12.72 12.53
CA LYS A 60 8.71 -12.02 12.92
C LYS A 60 9.79 -12.92 13.58
N THR A 61 9.84 -14.20 13.22
CA THR A 61 10.92 -15.12 13.59
C THR A 61 11.92 -15.31 12.45
N SER A 62 11.65 -14.72 11.29
CA SER A 62 12.54 -14.72 10.14
C SER A 62 13.75 -13.81 10.37
N ASN A 63 14.94 -14.28 9.98
CA ASN A 63 16.17 -13.46 9.97
C ASN A 63 16.18 -12.42 8.84
N LEU A 64 15.09 -12.34 8.06
CA LEU A 64 14.97 -11.38 6.97
C LEU A 64 14.68 -9.98 7.53
N PRO A 65 15.27 -8.93 6.92
CA PRO A 65 14.91 -7.56 7.27
C PRO A 65 13.44 -7.31 6.89
N GLU A 66 12.69 -6.72 7.82
CA GLU A 66 11.31 -6.29 7.57
C GLU A 66 11.27 -5.35 6.34
N GLN A 67 10.31 -5.57 5.43
CA GLN A 67 10.17 -4.75 4.23
C GLN A 67 9.19 -3.61 4.49
N LEU A 68 9.68 -2.38 4.37
CA LEU A 68 8.82 -1.20 4.34
C LEU A 68 8.17 -1.03 2.98
N ILE A 69 6.96 -0.49 2.96
CA ILE A 69 6.18 -0.21 1.77
C ILE A 69 6.17 1.30 1.53
N ALA A 70 6.71 1.71 0.39
CA ALA A 70 6.62 3.06 -0.13
C ALA A 70 5.21 3.30 -0.69
N VAL A 71 4.64 4.45 -0.34
CA VAL A 71 3.28 4.86 -0.72
C VAL A 71 3.31 6.28 -1.28
N LEU A 72 2.66 6.47 -2.42
CA LEU A 72 2.38 7.77 -3.03
C LEU A 72 0.93 7.84 -3.48
N PRO A 73 0.30 9.02 -3.48
CA PRO A 73 -1.08 9.17 -3.94
C PRO A 73 -1.14 9.05 -5.47
N ASN A 74 -2.19 8.42 -5.99
CA ASN A 74 -2.53 8.49 -7.40
C ASN A 74 -3.56 9.60 -7.64
N LYS A 75 -3.11 10.75 -8.13
CA LYS A 75 -3.96 11.93 -8.32
C LYS A 75 -4.86 11.88 -9.56
N THR A 76 -4.75 10.84 -10.39
CA THR A 76 -5.54 10.73 -11.62
C THR A 76 -6.87 10.01 -11.44
N LEU A 77 -7.04 9.30 -10.33
CA LEU A 77 -8.30 8.65 -9.97
C LEU A 77 -9.03 9.50 -8.92
N ASP A 78 -10.28 9.12 -8.62
CA ASP A 78 -11.12 9.80 -7.64
C ASP A 78 -10.46 9.82 -6.25
N THR A 79 -9.96 10.99 -5.85
CA THR A 79 -9.20 11.18 -4.61
C THR A 79 -10.04 10.97 -3.35
N ALA A 80 -11.37 11.05 -3.46
CA ALA A 80 -12.27 10.71 -2.35
C ALA A 80 -12.15 9.25 -1.92
N GLN A 81 -11.71 8.36 -2.83
CA GLN A 81 -11.46 6.94 -2.57
C GLN A 81 -10.02 6.64 -2.14
N LYS A 82 -9.19 7.68 -1.95
CA LYS A 82 -7.78 7.59 -1.51
C LYS A 82 -6.97 6.56 -2.31
N PRO A 83 -6.89 6.76 -3.64
CA PRO A 83 -6.12 5.92 -4.54
C PRO A 83 -4.62 6.10 -4.30
N ILE A 84 -3.90 5.00 -4.12
CA ILE A 84 -2.47 5.00 -3.81
C ILE A 84 -1.69 4.01 -4.68
N PHE A 85 -0.44 4.35 -4.93
CA PHE A 85 0.61 3.43 -5.40
C PHE A 85 1.32 2.82 -4.21
N MET A 86 1.74 1.57 -4.36
CA MET A 86 2.45 0.82 -3.32
C MET A 86 3.61 0.04 -3.93
N GLY A 87 4.76 0.03 -3.27
CA GLY A 87 5.91 -0.77 -3.68
C GLY A 87 6.90 -0.99 -2.53
N PRO A 88 7.73 -2.03 -2.56
CA PRO A 88 8.80 -2.21 -1.59
C PRO A 88 9.78 -1.02 -1.58
N GLU A 89 10.12 -0.52 -0.39
CA GLU A 89 11.23 0.41 -0.17
C GLU A 89 12.51 -0.11 -0.86
N ASN A 90 13.28 0.81 -1.46
CA ASN A 90 14.56 0.54 -2.13
C ASN A 90 14.49 -0.33 -3.39
N LYS A 91 13.33 -0.44 -4.01
CA LYS A 91 13.13 -1.16 -5.28
C LYS A 91 12.42 -0.27 -6.30
N LYS A 92 12.86 -0.37 -7.55
CA LYS A 92 12.19 0.25 -8.71
C LYS A 92 11.07 -0.64 -9.24
N SER A 93 10.24 -1.14 -8.33
CA SER A 93 9.12 -2.01 -8.68
C SER A 93 7.91 -1.70 -7.81
N CYS A 94 6.73 -1.69 -8.40
CA CYS A 94 5.47 -1.44 -7.71
C CYS A 94 4.55 -2.64 -7.79
N LEU A 95 3.62 -2.71 -6.84
CA LEU A 95 2.55 -3.70 -6.84
C LEU A 95 1.62 -3.42 -8.02
N SER A 96 1.38 -4.47 -8.81
CA SER A 96 0.43 -4.47 -9.91
C SER A 96 -0.55 -5.62 -9.77
N CYS A 97 -1.83 -5.31 -9.85
CA CYS A 97 -2.90 -6.29 -9.98
C CYS A 97 -2.97 -6.74 -11.45
N VAL A 98 -2.88 -8.04 -11.68
CA VAL A 98 -2.99 -8.62 -13.02
C VAL A 98 -3.95 -9.80 -13.04
N LYS A 99 -4.52 -10.06 -14.22
CA LYS A 99 -5.21 -11.31 -14.51
C LYS A 99 -4.23 -12.22 -15.23
N SER A 100 -3.89 -13.34 -14.61
CA SER A 100 -2.99 -14.33 -15.19
C SER A 100 -3.67 -15.06 -16.37
N GLY A 101 -2.88 -15.78 -17.17
CA GLY A 101 -3.39 -16.48 -18.36
C GLY A 101 -4.43 -17.57 -18.06
N ASN A 102 -4.49 -18.08 -16.83
CA ASN A 102 -5.50 -19.04 -16.38
C ASN A 102 -6.78 -18.36 -15.85
N GLY A 103 -6.85 -17.03 -15.88
CA GLY A 103 -7.99 -16.24 -15.45
C GLY A 103 -8.00 -15.82 -13.98
N GLN A 104 -7.02 -16.23 -13.17
CA GLN A 104 -6.92 -15.86 -11.76
C GLN A 104 -6.36 -14.44 -11.58
N TYR A 105 -6.86 -13.71 -10.58
CA TYR A 105 -6.31 -12.41 -10.22
C TYR A 105 -5.16 -12.58 -9.22
N GLN A 106 -4.06 -11.89 -9.46
CA GLN A 106 -2.86 -11.97 -8.64
C GLN A 106 -2.15 -10.62 -8.54
N ILE A 107 -1.23 -10.54 -7.58
CA ILE A 107 -0.32 -9.40 -7.43
C ILE A 107 1.04 -9.78 -7.98
N GLU A 108 1.62 -8.87 -8.75
CA GLU A 108 3.00 -8.96 -9.24
C GLU A 108 3.77 -7.70 -8.88
N LEU A 109 5.08 -7.84 -8.63
CA LEU A 109 5.99 -6.70 -8.61
C LEU A 109 6.47 -6.43 -10.03
N LYS A 110 5.96 -5.36 -10.65
CA LYS A 110 6.40 -4.93 -11.98
C LYS A 110 7.46 -3.85 -11.86
N GLU A 111 8.48 -3.94 -12.71
CA GLU A 111 9.58 -2.99 -12.78
C GLU A 111 9.09 -1.63 -13.28
N LYS A 112 8.66 -0.80 -12.32
CA LYS A 112 8.15 0.54 -12.50
C LYS A 112 8.44 1.29 -11.21
N ASP A 113 9.18 2.39 -11.31
CA ASP A 113 9.49 3.24 -10.16
C ASP A 113 8.20 3.93 -9.67
N ILE A 114 8.03 4.02 -8.35
CA ILE A 114 6.85 4.66 -7.76
C ILE A 114 6.80 6.16 -8.07
N MET A 115 7.97 6.80 -8.21
CA MET A 115 8.08 8.19 -8.61
C MET A 115 7.67 8.38 -10.07
N ASP A 116 8.03 7.44 -10.95
CA ASP A 116 7.59 7.47 -12.35
C ASP A 116 6.06 7.34 -12.47
N LEU A 117 5.45 6.47 -11.64
CA LEU A 117 3.98 6.34 -11.57
C LEU A 117 3.31 7.61 -11.10
N TYR A 118 3.92 8.30 -10.13
CA TYR A 118 3.41 9.55 -9.57
C TYR A 118 3.55 10.72 -10.54
N SER A 119 4.69 10.85 -11.22
CA SER A 119 5.00 12.00 -12.09
C SER A 119 4.40 11.88 -13.50
N ASP A 120 4.28 10.68 -14.07
CA ASP A 120 3.63 10.44 -15.37
C ASP A 120 2.55 9.35 -15.27
N PRO A 121 1.41 9.65 -14.61
CA PRO A 121 0.37 8.68 -14.35
C PRO A 121 -0.43 8.38 -15.63
N LYS A 122 0.01 7.36 -16.38
CA LYS A 122 -0.71 6.79 -17.53
C LYS A 122 -1.04 5.32 -17.27
N ASN A 123 -2.29 4.93 -17.53
CA ASN A 123 -2.76 3.53 -17.40
C ASN A 123 -2.39 2.90 -16.04
N THR A 124 -2.53 3.69 -14.97
CA THR A 124 -2.03 3.35 -13.64
C THR A 124 -3.00 2.52 -12.80
N LYS A 125 -4.20 2.23 -13.32
CA LYS A 125 -5.25 1.49 -12.62
C LYS A 125 -4.78 0.12 -12.12
N ALA A 126 -4.02 -0.60 -12.93
CA ALA A 126 -3.36 -1.86 -12.56
C ALA A 126 -2.36 -1.74 -11.39
N PHE A 127 -1.85 -0.54 -11.10
CA PHE A 127 -0.90 -0.26 -10.02
C PHE A 127 -1.54 0.42 -8.81
N THR A 128 -2.84 0.65 -8.84
CA THR A 128 -3.52 1.48 -7.85
C THR A 128 -4.37 0.65 -6.92
N PHE A 129 -4.31 1.00 -5.65
CA PHE A 129 -5.22 0.49 -4.62
C PHE A 129 -6.02 1.65 -4.02
N TYR A 130 -7.33 1.48 -3.86
CA TYR A 130 -8.14 2.34 -3.01
C TYR A 130 -7.96 1.91 -1.57
N SER A 131 -7.56 2.84 -0.71
CA SER A 131 -7.20 2.55 0.67
C SER A 131 -8.18 3.19 1.66
N LYS A 132 -8.48 2.48 2.75
CA LYS A 132 -9.40 2.98 3.79
C LYS A 132 -9.17 2.29 5.11
N SER A 133 -9.47 2.97 6.22
CA SER A 133 -9.53 2.32 7.53
C SER A 133 -10.70 1.34 7.58
N ALA A 134 -10.55 0.23 8.32
CA ALA A 134 -11.53 -0.86 8.32
C ALA A 134 -12.68 -0.70 9.34
N GLY A 135 -12.87 0.50 9.88
CA GLY A 135 -13.87 0.80 10.92
C GLY A 135 -13.28 0.98 12.32
N ASP A 136 -12.02 0.60 12.51
CA ASP A 136 -11.19 1.00 13.66
C ASP A 136 -10.04 1.92 13.21
N ALA A 137 -9.33 2.50 14.18
CA ALA A 137 -8.26 3.46 13.93
C ALA A 137 -6.92 2.80 13.54
N ASP A 138 -6.79 1.48 13.71
CA ASP A 138 -5.51 0.78 13.69
C ASP A 138 -5.32 -0.09 12.45
N THR A 139 -6.40 -0.45 11.76
CA THR A 139 -6.38 -1.32 10.59
C THR A 139 -6.91 -0.65 9.34
N CYS A 140 -6.38 -1.08 8.21
CA CYS A 140 -6.73 -0.61 6.88
C CYS A 140 -6.90 -1.76 5.91
N SER A 141 -7.53 -1.46 4.77
CA SER A 141 -7.72 -2.38 3.65
C SER A 141 -7.36 -1.69 2.34
N PHE A 142 -6.93 -2.48 1.36
CA PHE A 142 -6.45 -1.99 0.07
C PHE A 142 -7.20 -2.72 -1.05
N GLU A 143 -8.17 -2.04 -1.66
CA GLU A 143 -8.96 -2.58 -2.77
C GLU A 143 -8.27 -2.31 -4.10
N SER A 144 -8.19 -3.29 -4.99
CA SER A 144 -7.65 -3.13 -6.34
C SER A 144 -8.52 -2.15 -7.13
N ALA A 145 -7.91 -1.10 -7.68
CA ALA A 145 -8.62 -0.23 -8.61
C ALA A 145 -8.94 -0.96 -9.92
N GLU A 146 -8.07 -1.86 -10.37
CA GLU A 146 -8.23 -2.66 -11.60
C GLU A 146 -9.33 -3.73 -11.48
N PHE A 147 -9.43 -4.37 -10.32
CA PHE A 147 -10.41 -5.42 -10.05
C PHE A 147 -11.28 -5.06 -8.83
N PRO A 148 -12.37 -4.28 -9.02
CA PRO A 148 -13.27 -3.92 -7.93
C PRO A 148 -13.77 -5.15 -7.16
N GLY A 149 -13.83 -5.02 -5.83
CA GLY A 149 -14.19 -6.10 -4.91
C GLY A 149 -13.05 -7.04 -4.52
N TRP A 150 -11.85 -6.89 -5.10
CA TRP A 150 -10.66 -7.67 -4.75
C TRP A 150 -9.68 -6.83 -3.95
N PHE A 151 -9.23 -7.36 -2.82
CA PHE A 151 -8.40 -6.67 -1.84
C PHE A 151 -7.04 -7.34 -1.73
N LEU A 152 -6.00 -6.55 -1.46
CA LEU A 152 -4.71 -7.08 -0.99
C LEU A 152 -4.96 -8.05 0.16
N SER A 153 -4.35 -9.23 0.10
CA SER A 153 -4.60 -10.28 1.08
C SER A 153 -3.34 -11.05 1.47
N THR A 154 -3.40 -11.68 2.63
CA THR A 154 -2.40 -12.65 3.12
C THR A 154 -3.05 -13.99 3.40
N SER A 155 -2.28 -15.07 3.18
CA SER A 155 -2.69 -16.42 3.56
C SER A 155 -2.73 -16.61 5.07
N SER A 156 -3.53 -17.58 5.51
CA SER A 156 -3.47 -18.10 6.88
C SER A 156 -2.11 -18.75 7.16
N GLU A 157 -1.51 -19.37 6.14
CA GLU A 157 -0.16 -19.93 6.22
C GLU A 157 0.91 -18.84 6.16
N ALA A 158 1.97 -19.01 6.95
CA ALA A 158 3.16 -18.18 6.89
C ALA A 158 4.00 -18.49 5.64
N LYS A 159 4.89 -17.56 5.26
CA LYS A 159 5.80 -17.68 4.10
C LYS A 159 5.09 -17.82 2.76
N LYS A 160 3.86 -17.33 2.67
CA LYS A 160 3.11 -17.28 1.40
C LYS A 160 3.19 -15.89 0.79
N PRO A 161 3.22 -15.79 -0.55
CA PRO A 161 3.08 -14.52 -1.25
C PRO A 161 1.82 -13.78 -0.81
N ILE A 162 1.86 -12.45 -0.83
CA ILE A 162 0.64 -11.65 -0.80
C ILE A 162 -0.19 -11.91 -2.07
N GLY A 163 -1.50 -11.75 -1.97
CA GLY A 163 -2.42 -12.04 -3.06
C GLY A 163 -3.58 -11.07 -3.13
N LEU A 164 -4.61 -11.49 -3.87
CA LEU A 164 -5.90 -10.81 -3.93
C LEU A 164 -7.00 -11.74 -3.38
N SER A 165 -7.89 -11.21 -2.57
CA SER A 165 -9.07 -11.91 -2.07
C SER A 165 -10.28 -10.99 -1.98
N GLN A 166 -11.47 -11.56 -2.13
CA GLN A 166 -12.72 -10.87 -1.79
C GLN A 166 -12.91 -10.83 -0.27
N LYS A 167 -13.76 -9.92 0.23
CA LYS A 167 -14.04 -9.75 1.67
C LYS A 167 -14.59 -11.01 2.36
N GLU A 168 -15.40 -11.78 1.65
CA GLU A 168 -15.98 -13.04 2.14
C GLU A 168 -15.05 -14.24 1.88
N GLY A 169 -13.87 -14.00 1.31
CA GLY A 169 -12.88 -15.03 1.04
C GLY A 169 -12.17 -15.52 2.30
N PRO A 170 -11.45 -16.65 2.21
CA PRO A 170 -10.79 -17.27 3.35
C PRO A 170 -9.48 -16.58 3.78
N GLN A 171 -9.05 -15.54 3.07
CA GLN A 171 -7.78 -14.86 3.27
C GLN A 171 -7.97 -13.60 4.13
N ASN A 172 -6.94 -13.20 4.86
CA ASN A 172 -6.97 -11.94 5.59
C ASN A 172 -6.81 -10.76 4.64
N ILE A 173 -7.63 -9.71 4.77
CA ILE A 173 -7.56 -8.48 3.96
C ILE A 173 -7.31 -7.21 4.79
N LEU A 174 -7.10 -7.36 6.10
CA LEU A 174 -6.90 -6.26 7.03
C LEU A 174 -5.45 -6.18 7.47
N PHE A 175 -4.91 -4.98 7.47
CA PHE A 175 -3.52 -4.72 7.81
C PHE A 175 -3.45 -3.64 8.86
N TYR A 176 -2.67 -3.91 9.91
CA TYR A 176 -2.12 -2.87 10.75
C TYR A 176 -1.01 -2.13 10.00
N PHE A 177 -0.78 -0.89 10.42
CA PHE A 177 0.23 -0.03 9.82
C PHE A 177 0.97 0.80 10.88
N GLU A 178 2.22 1.13 10.56
CA GLU A 178 3.04 2.08 11.30
C GLU A 178 3.85 2.91 10.30
N ARG A 179 3.71 4.23 10.36
CA ARG A 179 4.48 5.14 9.52
C ARG A 179 5.89 5.27 10.08
N LYS A 180 6.91 5.08 9.23
CA LYS A 180 8.29 5.37 9.59
C LYS A 180 8.49 6.89 9.63
N SER A 181 8.98 7.37 10.78
CA SER A 181 9.33 8.77 11.05
C SER A 181 10.47 9.27 10.18
#